data_AF-A0A6C0C9S2-F1
#
_entry.id   AF-A0A6C0C9S2-F1
#
_cell.length_a   1.000
_cell.length_b   1.000
_cell.length_c   1.000
_cell.angle_alpha   90.00
_cell.angle_beta   90.00
_cell.angle_gamma   90.00
#
_symmetry.space_group_name_H-M   'P 1'
#
loop_
_entity.id
_entity.type
_entity.pdbx_description
1 polymer ?
#
loop_
_entity_poly.entity_id
_entity_poly.type
_entity_poly.pdbx_seq_one_letter_code
_entity_poly.pdbx_strand_id
1 'polypeptide(L)'
;MSYNPSANFPYKKLTMNHNEVIKKISEIKNNIPKYSTQPYRPLAIYQKLNLINGKYYDKFIKIITTDDLYDKVNVLTDYFNEQSRMKCSFNNYLEPINYFRIYNKKILHDVKDKTPHNMREYIYAHIKECNLFKVSTAAFVYDFFKAKHILDFSSGWGDRLLAACALKIKYFGIDPNIDNHCGYNEIIKLAGDQNMQCVYRSGAEYLPSYVIDDRISQHGKFDLIFTSPPFFDYEIYSSGLQSISSYTASAEYWLVYFLFVVLIKYIPYLQIGGTMGIYIQDIKNKFIVCEPIVLFILSFYSNMEFSGIITENFPMLLFKKKSDDIMTNKGMEGKFMNAYSNIYRLSHRLIKQQLYNNYIIGTTFQKNIVNDNVENNMYFRTFFKCFVQDETHTNIITYGSKKSIMPYYVARAAHMLKKNSTFYCPKTERDPANYDKDMNFMPLHFSQKILDAKEQFGLDILEIDVEMTKKQISFIKNIIPVTFKDLVINYTDYDPQLKNIMRETINETVTILGIDPNFAGTIYITVSVTLEIECLYDIFRSAKFFVVQTNRWDFTKSYEMSRTKLVYSEYMFAEDVADVPINCIPHTNCKIWSSFKEYSVDGDILWLSAV
;
A
#
# COMPACT_ATOMS: atom_id res chain seq x y z
N MET A 1 39.75 -11.69 -7.62
CA MET A 1 39.51 -12.51 -8.83
C MET A 1 39.81 -11.66 -10.04
N SER A 2 40.54 -12.18 -11.03
CA SER A 2 40.76 -11.49 -12.31
C SER A 2 39.43 -11.36 -13.07
N TYR A 3 39.11 -10.14 -13.53
CA TYR A 3 37.91 -9.89 -14.33
C TYR A 3 38.01 -10.63 -15.67
N ASN A 4 36.98 -11.41 -16.02
CA ASN A 4 36.86 -12.04 -17.33
C ASN A 4 35.81 -11.29 -18.18
N PRO A 5 36.23 -10.48 -19.16
CA PRO A 5 35.32 -9.67 -19.97
C PRO A 5 34.39 -10.51 -20.86
N SER A 6 34.71 -11.79 -21.14
CA SER A 6 33.85 -12.64 -21.96
C SER A 6 32.69 -13.27 -21.18
N ALA A 7 32.77 -13.33 -19.86
CA ALA A 7 31.79 -14.00 -19.01
C ALA A 7 31.09 -13.08 -18.01
N ASN A 8 31.75 -11.99 -17.59
CA ASN A 8 31.30 -11.17 -16.46
C ASN A 8 30.89 -9.77 -16.90
N PHE A 9 29.73 -9.31 -16.43
CA PHE A 9 29.30 -7.92 -16.58
C PHE A 9 30.29 -6.97 -15.88
N PRO A 10 30.68 -5.84 -16.50
CA PRO A 10 31.70 -4.93 -15.97
C PRO A 10 31.16 -4.00 -14.85
N TYR A 11 30.73 -4.55 -13.71
CA TYR A 11 30.25 -3.73 -12.59
C TYR A 11 31.30 -2.69 -12.13
N LYS A 12 30.87 -1.47 -11.83
CA LYS A 12 31.69 -0.38 -11.28
C LYS A 12 32.32 -0.75 -9.94
N LYS A 13 31.72 -1.64 -9.15
CA LYS A 13 32.37 -2.19 -7.94
C LYS A 13 33.75 -2.80 -8.23
N LEU A 14 33.97 -3.32 -9.45
CA LEU A 14 35.25 -3.90 -9.86
C LEU A 14 36.35 -2.85 -10.10
N THR A 15 35.99 -1.57 -10.24
CA THR A 15 36.93 -0.46 -10.41
C THR A 15 37.19 0.30 -9.12
N MET A 16 36.56 -0.10 -8.00
CA MET A 16 36.67 0.58 -6.71
C MET A 16 37.40 -0.29 -5.69
N ASN A 17 38.39 0.29 -5.01
CA ASN A 17 39.02 -0.38 -3.87
C ASN A 17 38.19 -0.19 -2.59
N HIS A 18 38.04 -1.25 -1.78
CA HIS A 18 37.27 -1.18 -0.53
C HIS A 18 37.74 -0.07 0.44
N ASN A 19 39.06 0.10 0.61
CA ASN A 19 39.60 1.15 1.48
C ASN A 19 39.35 2.55 0.92
N GLU A 20 39.36 2.68 -0.42
CA GLU A 20 39.02 3.93 -1.09
C GLU A 20 37.54 4.28 -0.90
N VAL A 21 36.65 3.28 -0.96
CA VAL A 21 35.22 3.45 -0.68
C VAL A 21 34.99 3.96 0.74
N ILE A 22 35.62 3.34 1.74
CA ILE A 22 35.55 3.81 3.13
C ILE A 22 36.02 5.27 3.25
N LYS A 23 37.15 5.60 2.61
CA LYS A 23 37.67 6.95 2.59
C LYS A 23 36.67 7.93 1.98
N LYS A 24 36.16 7.65 0.78
CA LYS A 24 35.17 8.51 0.08
C LYS A 24 33.88 8.68 0.88
N ILE A 25 33.40 7.65 1.56
CA ILE A 25 32.23 7.75 2.46
C ILE A 25 32.51 8.78 3.56
N SER A 26 33.69 8.74 4.19
CA SER A 26 34.07 9.71 5.23
C SER A 26 34.18 11.15 4.73
N GLU A 27 34.38 11.31 3.42
CA GLU A 27 34.51 12.60 2.73
C GLU A 27 33.16 13.17 2.27
N ILE A 28 32.03 12.44 2.38
CA ILE A 28 30.69 12.94 2.00
C ILE A 28 30.38 14.28 2.67
N LYS A 29 30.65 14.40 3.97
CA LYS A 29 30.45 15.65 4.74
C LYS A 29 31.26 16.84 4.22
N ASN A 30 32.40 16.58 3.58
CA ASN A 30 33.30 17.60 3.03
C ASN A 30 32.94 17.95 1.58
N ASN A 31 32.11 17.14 0.93
CA ASN A 31 31.69 17.28 -0.46
C ASN A 31 30.19 17.59 -0.58
N ILE A 32 29.64 18.30 0.41
CA ILE A 32 28.28 18.83 0.35
C ILE A 32 28.26 20.00 -0.65
N PRO A 33 27.39 19.98 -1.68
CA PRO A 33 27.35 21.02 -2.68
C PRO A 33 26.89 22.36 -2.10
N LYS A 34 27.33 23.45 -2.72
CA LYS A 34 26.82 24.80 -2.41
C LYS A 34 25.48 25.02 -3.11
N TYR A 35 24.79 26.09 -2.75
CA TYR A 35 23.60 26.55 -3.47
C TYR A 35 23.74 27.99 -3.94
N SER A 36 23.01 28.33 -4.99
CA SER A 36 22.85 29.68 -5.51
C SER A 36 21.46 30.21 -5.20
N THR A 37 21.38 31.50 -4.91
CA THR A 37 20.12 32.24 -4.73
C THR A 37 19.71 33.05 -5.95
N GLN A 38 20.42 32.88 -7.06
CA GLN A 38 20.07 33.55 -8.32
C GLN A 38 18.74 33.04 -8.85
N PRO A 39 17.90 33.91 -9.43
CA PRO A 39 16.68 33.49 -10.09
C PRO A 39 16.91 32.39 -11.12
N TYR A 40 16.05 31.39 -11.10
CA TYR A 40 16.03 30.33 -12.11
C TYR A 40 14.59 29.93 -12.41
N ARG A 41 14.40 29.31 -13.58
CA ARG A 41 13.13 28.67 -13.93
C ARG A 41 13.20 27.19 -13.57
N PRO A 42 12.30 26.67 -12.72
CA PRO A 42 12.27 25.24 -12.42
C PRO A 42 12.00 24.45 -13.69
N LEU A 43 12.77 23.38 -13.91
CA LEU A 43 12.55 22.46 -15.01
C LEU A 43 11.43 21.48 -14.66
N ALA A 44 10.76 20.96 -15.70
CA ALA A 44 9.76 19.90 -15.55
C ALA A 44 8.65 20.19 -14.53
N ILE A 45 8.17 21.44 -14.52
CA ILE A 45 6.94 21.84 -13.81
C ILE A 45 5.95 22.43 -14.83
N TYR A 46 4.78 21.80 -14.94
CA TYR A 46 3.61 22.24 -15.66
C TYR A 46 2.48 22.41 -14.65
N GLN A 47 1.83 23.57 -14.67
CA GLN A 47 0.86 23.94 -13.65
C GLN A 47 -0.26 24.79 -14.26
N LYS A 48 -1.47 24.60 -13.74
CA LYS A 48 -2.68 25.32 -14.15
C LYS A 48 -2.92 26.57 -13.29
N LEU A 49 -2.55 26.52 -12.01
CA LEU A 49 -2.84 27.59 -11.04
C LEU A 49 -1.61 28.44 -10.69
N ASN A 50 -0.43 28.10 -11.23
CA ASN A 50 0.83 28.81 -10.98
C ASN A 50 1.23 28.88 -9.49
N LEU A 51 0.95 27.81 -8.73
CA LEU A 51 1.28 27.74 -7.30
C LEU A 51 2.77 27.58 -7.01
N ILE A 52 3.54 27.04 -7.96
CA ILE A 52 4.95 26.70 -7.81
C ILE A 52 5.80 27.73 -8.57
N ASN A 53 6.34 28.71 -7.85
CA ASN A 53 7.03 29.87 -8.43
C ASN A 53 8.57 29.76 -8.45
N GLY A 54 9.12 28.61 -8.05
CA GLY A 54 10.57 28.36 -8.05
C GLY A 54 11.33 28.83 -6.82
N LYS A 55 10.65 29.48 -5.86
CA LYS A 55 11.27 29.94 -4.62
C LYS A 55 11.04 28.95 -3.50
N TYR A 56 11.98 28.86 -2.58
CA TYR A 56 11.79 28.38 -1.22
C TYR A 56 11.54 29.62 -0.34
N TYR A 57 10.31 29.74 0.15
CA TYR A 57 9.75 30.98 0.71
C TYR A 57 9.94 32.17 -0.25
N ASP A 58 10.84 33.09 0.07
CA ASP A 58 11.11 34.31 -0.67
C ASP A 58 12.34 34.22 -1.59
N LYS A 59 13.13 33.15 -1.48
CA LYS A 59 14.44 33.02 -2.13
C LYS A 59 14.50 31.85 -3.10
N PHE A 60 15.24 32.01 -4.18
CA PHE A 60 15.62 30.87 -5.00
C PHE A 60 16.68 30.05 -4.25
N ILE A 61 16.61 28.73 -4.35
CA ILE A 61 17.65 27.84 -3.87
C ILE A 61 17.90 26.81 -4.96
N LYS A 62 19.04 26.96 -5.66
CA LYS A 62 19.51 26.00 -6.67
C LYS A 62 20.79 25.33 -6.17
N ILE A 63 20.74 24.04 -5.95
CA ILE A 63 21.90 23.21 -5.59
C ILE A 63 22.86 23.20 -6.80
N ILE A 64 24.12 23.53 -6.55
CA ILE A 64 25.18 23.58 -7.56
C ILE A 64 26.05 22.36 -7.37
N THR A 65 25.86 21.37 -8.24
CA THR A 65 26.73 20.20 -8.32
C THR A 65 27.77 20.38 -9.43
N THR A 66 29.01 20.00 -9.12
CA THR A 66 30.13 19.98 -10.06
C THR A 66 30.36 18.54 -10.53
N ASP A 67 30.93 18.37 -11.72
CA ASP A 67 31.09 17.05 -12.34
C ASP A 67 32.00 16.12 -11.50
N ASP A 68 33.00 16.68 -10.82
CA ASP A 68 33.91 15.94 -9.94
C ASP A 68 33.22 15.33 -8.70
N LEU A 69 32.05 15.82 -8.29
CA LEU A 69 31.28 15.21 -7.19
C LEU A 69 30.85 13.78 -7.52
N TYR A 70 30.70 13.45 -8.81
CA TYR A 70 30.38 12.10 -9.22
C TYR A 70 31.47 11.12 -8.79
N ASP A 71 32.70 11.36 -9.23
CA ASP A 71 33.84 10.50 -8.91
C ASP A 71 34.20 10.54 -7.43
N LYS A 72 33.99 11.69 -6.77
CA LYS A 72 34.29 11.83 -5.33
C LYS A 72 33.33 11.02 -4.46
N VAL A 73 32.02 11.15 -4.67
CA VAL A 73 31.03 10.60 -3.73
C VAL A 73 29.76 10.03 -4.36
N ASN A 74 29.26 10.55 -5.48
CA ASN A 74 27.95 10.08 -6.00
C ASN A 74 28.03 8.70 -6.67
N VAL A 75 29.23 8.24 -7.07
CA VAL A 75 29.43 6.90 -7.62
C VAL A 75 29.29 5.80 -6.55
N LEU A 76 29.37 6.15 -5.26
CA LEU A 76 29.47 5.17 -4.16
C LEU A 76 28.27 4.23 -4.05
N THR A 77 27.06 4.67 -4.41
CA THR A 77 25.88 3.80 -4.32
C THR A 77 25.98 2.58 -5.23
N ASP A 78 26.63 2.73 -6.39
CA ASP A 78 26.85 1.61 -7.31
C ASP A 78 27.79 0.53 -6.71
N TYR A 79 28.61 0.87 -5.73
CA TYR A 79 29.39 -0.13 -4.99
C TYR A 79 28.50 -1.15 -4.26
N PHE A 80 27.28 -0.76 -3.88
CA PHE A 80 26.38 -1.58 -3.07
C PHE A 80 25.24 -2.20 -3.89
N ASN A 81 24.53 -1.39 -4.69
CA ASN A 81 23.26 -1.81 -5.31
C ASN A 81 23.26 -1.78 -6.86
N GLU A 82 24.42 -1.60 -7.51
CA GLU A 82 24.48 -1.59 -8.99
C GLU A 82 23.93 -2.88 -9.59
N GLN A 83 24.14 -4.04 -8.94
CA GLN A 83 23.65 -5.31 -9.47
C GLN A 83 22.14 -5.34 -9.71
N SER A 84 21.35 -4.77 -8.79
CA SER A 84 19.89 -4.65 -9.00
C SER A 84 19.59 -3.62 -10.09
N ARG A 85 20.27 -2.47 -10.07
CA ARG A 85 20.09 -1.39 -11.05
C ARG A 85 20.38 -1.82 -12.49
N MET A 86 21.37 -2.67 -12.73
CA MET A 86 21.71 -3.19 -14.06
C MET A 86 20.70 -4.19 -14.63
N LYS A 87 19.74 -4.65 -13.82
CA LYS A 87 18.58 -5.45 -14.25
C LYS A 87 17.34 -4.58 -14.54
N CYS A 88 17.43 -3.27 -14.38
CA CYS A 88 16.31 -2.37 -14.62
C CYS A 88 16.42 -1.76 -16.00
N SER A 89 15.28 -1.52 -16.63
CA SER A 89 15.20 -0.83 -17.92
C SER A 89 14.77 0.62 -17.74
N PHE A 90 15.35 1.50 -18.54
CA PHE A 90 14.95 2.89 -18.64
C PHE A 90 14.12 3.08 -19.91
N ASN A 91 12.86 3.49 -19.77
CA ASN A 91 11.93 3.66 -20.90
C ASN A 91 11.89 2.39 -21.80
N ASN A 92 12.16 2.52 -23.10
CA ASN A 92 12.18 1.40 -24.04
C ASN A 92 13.58 0.81 -24.28
N TYR A 93 14.60 1.21 -23.49
CA TYR A 93 15.94 0.62 -23.60
C TYR A 93 15.98 -0.76 -22.97
N LEU A 94 16.84 -1.64 -23.51
CA LEU A 94 17.17 -2.92 -22.87
C LEU A 94 17.85 -2.68 -21.52
N GLU A 95 17.67 -3.62 -20.59
CA GLU A 95 18.42 -3.65 -19.35
C GLU A 95 19.92 -3.76 -19.66
N PRO A 96 20.80 -3.04 -18.93
CA PRO A 96 22.24 -3.10 -19.19
C PRO A 96 22.84 -4.49 -19.22
N ILE A 97 22.41 -5.36 -18.32
CA ILE A 97 22.89 -6.73 -18.26
C ILE A 97 22.47 -7.54 -19.50
N ASN A 98 21.26 -7.29 -20.03
CA ASN A 98 20.75 -7.95 -21.23
C ASN A 98 21.41 -7.40 -22.48
N TYR A 99 21.63 -6.08 -22.57
CA TYR A 99 22.40 -5.47 -23.65
C TYR A 99 23.81 -6.08 -23.72
N PHE A 100 24.52 -6.15 -22.59
CA PHE A 100 25.83 -6.78 -22.52
C PHE A 100 25.79 -8.23 -23.00
N ARG A 101 24.81 -9.02 -22.53
CA ARG A 101 24.67 -10.44 -22.91
C ARG A 101 24.46 -10.62 -24.41
N ILE A 102 23.58 -9.82 -25.01
CA ILE A 102 23.21 -9.92 -26.44
C ILE A 102 24.37 -9.44 -27.32
N TYR A 103 24.99 -8.31 -26.97
CA TYR A 103 25.99 -7.65 -27.81
C TYR A 103 27.44 -7.94 -27.39
N ASN A 104 27.68 -8.88 -26.48
CA ASN A 104 29.01 -9.17 -25.90
C ASN A 104 30.11 -9.33 -26.97
N LYS A 105 29.85 -10.12 -28.02
CA LYS A 105 30.82 -10.34 -29.11
C LYS A 105 31.23 -9.03 -29.80
N LYS A 106 30.26 -8.14 -30.02
CA LYS A 106 30.51 -6.81 -30.61
C LYS A 106 31.26 -5.92 -29.64
N ILE A 107 30.86 -5.88 -28.37
CA ILE A 107 31.55 -5.09 -27.34
C ILE A 107 33.02 -5.52 -27.23
N LEU A 108 33.30 -6.83 -27.18
CA LEU A 108 34.67 -7.37 -27.10
C LEU A 108 35.52 -7.03 -28.32
N HIS A 109 34.90 -6.92 -29.50
CA HIS A 109 35.56 -6.51 -30.73
C HIS A 109 35.87 -5.01 -30.72
N ASP A 110 34.90 -4.17 -30.36
CA ASP A 110 34.99 -2.71 -30.46
C ASP A 110 35.82 -2.09 -29.33
N VAL A 111 35.81 -2.69 -28.14
CA VAL A 111 36.59 -2.23 -26.98
C VAL A 111 38.01 -2.80 -27.04
N LYS A 112 38.99 -1.93 -27.33
CA LYS A 112 40.42 -2.29 -27.40
C LYS A 112 40.92 -2.86 -26.07
N ASP A 113 40.93 -2.01 -25.03
CA ASP A 113 41.38 -2.35 -23.68
C ASP A 113 40.19 -2.80 -22.83
N LYS A 114 40.06 -4.11 -22.62
CA LYS A 114 38.88 -4.76 -22.02
C LYS A 114 38.87 -4.69 -20.49
N THR A 115 39.20 -3.52 -19.94
CA THR A 115 39.06 -3.25 -18.50
C THR A 115 37.57 -3.11 -18.14
N PRO A 116 37.16 -3.38 -16.89
CA PRO A 116 35.78 -3.14 -16.47
C PRO A 116 35.32 -1.71 -16.78
N HIS A 117 36.17 -0.71 -16.51
CA HIS A 117 35.86 0.70 -16.81
C HIS A 117 35.52 0.91 -18.29
N ASN A 118 36.40 0.54 -19.21
CA ASN A 118 36.18 0.80 -20.64
C ASN A 118 34.99 0.03 -21.21
N MET A 119 34.81 -1.22 -20.77
CA MET A 119 33.65 -2.03 -21.14
C MET A 119 32.35 -1.37 -20.65
N ARG A 120 32.38 -0.80 -19.45
CA ARG A 120 31.23 -0.14 -18.83
C ARG A 120 30.86 1.16 -19.50
N GLU A 121 31.85 1.99 -19.85
CA GLU A 121 31.68 3.23 -20.61
C GLU A 121 31.12 2.96 -22.02
N TYR A 122 31.57 1.89 -22.68
CA TYR A 122 31.00 1.48 -23.96
C TYR A 122 29.51 1.17 -23.82
N ILE A 123 29.11 0.39 -22.81
CA ILE A 123 27.69 0.06 -22.58
C ILE A 123 26.89 1.34 -22.32
N TYR A 124 27.38 2.22 -21.44
CA TYR A 124 26.70 3.48 -21.09
C TYR A 124 26.52 4.42 -22.29
N ALA A 125 27.45 4.43 -23.24
CA ALA A 125 27.34 5.22 -24.45
C ALA A 125 26.24 4.72 -25.42
N HIS A 126 25.82 3.46 -25.30
CA HIS A 126 24.88 2.83 -26.24
C HIS A 126 23.48 2.61 -25.67
N ILE A 127 23.33 2.59 -24.35
CA ILE A 127 22.04 2.42 -23.67
C ILE A 127 21.92 3.35 -22.48
N LYS A 128 20.67 3.68 -22.13
CA LYS A 128 20.39 4.49 -20.94
C LYS A 128 20.08 3.60 -19.74
N GLU A 129 20.64 3.97 -18.60
CA GLU A 129 20.40 3.32 -17.32
C GLU A 129 19.35 4.03 -16.48
N CYS A 130 18.74 3.30 -15.54
CA CYS A 130 18.00 3.89 -14.44
C CYS A 130 18.91 4.81 -13.62
N ASN A 131 18.38 5.98 -13.28
CA ASN A 131 19.17 7.04 -12.65
C ASN A 131 19.41 6.73 -11.17
N LEU A 132 20.56 7.19 -10.67
CA LEU A 132 20.82 7.28 -9.23
C LEU A 132 20.33 8.62 -8.70
N PHE A 133 19.88 8.63 -7.45
CA PHE A 133 19.82 9.89 -6.72
C PHE A 133 21.25 10.27 -6.29
N LYS A 134 21.57 11.55 -6.13
CA LYS A 134 22.93 11.95 -5.74
C LYS A 134 23.08 11.93 -4.22
N VAL A 135 24.04 11.15 -3.71
CA VAL A 135 24.42 11.11 -2.28
C VAL A 135 24.76 12.50 -1.75
N SER A 136 25.52 13.28 -2.53
CA SER A 136 25.87 14.68 -2.21
C SER A 136 24.64 15.60 -2.10
N THR A 137 23.64 15.42 -2.96
CA THR A 137 22.37 16.16 -2.90
C THR A 137 21.55 15.75 -1.68
N ALA A 138 21.53 14.46 -1.30
CA ALA A 138 20.88 14.03 -0.07
C ALA A 138 21.57 14.64 1.17
N ALA A 139 22.91 14.60 1.21
CA ALA A 139 23.70 15.22 2.27
C ALA A 139 23.45 16.73 2.38
N PHE A 140 23.30 17.44 1.24
CA PHE A 140 22.90 18.84 1.22
C PHE A 140 21.55 19.07 1.88
N VAL A 141 20.52 18.28 1.53
CA VAL A 141 19.18 18.42 2.11
C VAL A 141 19.24 18.22 3.63
N TYR A 142 19.97 17.21 4.08
CA TYR A 142 20.12 16.90 5.50
C TYR A 142 20.83 18.02 6.27
N ASP A 143 21.92 18.58 5.71
CA ASP A 143 22.60 19.71 6.33
C ASP A 143 21.74 21.00 6.27
N PHE A 144 21.06 21.26 5.16
CA PHE A 144 20.24 22.45 4.97
C PHE A 144 19.08 22.53 5.96
N PHE A 145 18.40 21.40 6.19
CA PHE A 145 17.30 21.30 7.17
C PHE A 145 17.75 20.92 8.57
N LYS A 146 19.06 20.69 8.79
CA LYS A 146 19.62 20.21 10.06
C LYS A 146 18.90 18.96 10.59
N ALA A 147 18.65 18.02 9.67
CA ALA A 147 17.86 16.82 9.92
C ALA A 147 18.53 15.90 10.96
N LYS A 148 17.72 15.33 11.85
CA LYS A 148 18.16 14.39 12.90
C LYS A 148 17.42 13.06 12.83
N HIS A 149 16.19 13.05 12.31
CA HIS A 149 15.38 11.84 12.17
C HIS A 149 14.55 11.88 10.89
N ILE A 150 14.95 11.04 9.94
CA ILE A 150 14.46 11.05 8.56
C ILE A 150 13.55 9.85 8.30
N LEU A 151 12.43 10.11 7.63
CA LEU A 151 11.62 9.08 6.97
C LEU A 151 11.80 9.17 5.45
N ASP A 152 12.14 8.05 4.83
CA ASP A 152 12.16 7.87 3.37
C ASP A 152 11.34 6.64 2.97
N PHE A 153 10.10 6.88 2.54
CA PHE A 153 9.21 5.80 2.12
C PHE A 153 9.46 5.28 0.69
N SER A 154 10.55 5.70 0.04
CA SER A 154 11.00 5.16 -1.26
C SER A 154 12.52 5.14 -1.35
N SER A 155 13.18 4.25 -0.58
CA SER A 155 14.64 4.28 -0.39
C SER A 155 15.48 4.00 -1.64
N GLY A 156 14.89 3.44 -2.70
CA GLY A 156 15.48 3.44 -4.05
C GLY A 156 16.77 2.63 -4.12
N TRP A 157 17.90 3.26 -4.46
CA TRP A 157 19.20 2.56 -4.54
C TRP A 157 20.02 2.65 -3.24
N GLY A 158 19.57 3.44 -2.26
CA GLY A 158 20.26 3.64 -1.00
C GLY A 158 21.15 4.90 -0.95
N ASP A 159 21.05 5.81 -1.93
CA ASP A 159 21.83 7.07 -1.94
C ASP A 159 21.53 7.94 -0.71
N ARG A 160 20.23 8.03 -0.36
CA ARG A 160 19.72 8.78 0.81
C ARG A 160 20.12 8.10 2.11
N LEU A 161 20.02 6.79 2.19
CA LEU A 161 20.53 5.98 3.31
C LEU A 161 22.03 6.21 3.51
N LEU A 162 22.83 6.14 2.45
CA LEU A 162 24.29 6.31 2.51
C LEU A 162 24.67 7.70 3.03
N ALA A 163 23.99 8.75 2.56
CA ALA A 163 24.17 10.10 3.09
C ALA A 163 23.81 10.19 4.59
N ALA A 164 22.71 9.54 5.02
CA ALA A 164 22.29 9.52 6.42
C ALA A 164 23.30 8.78 7.31
N CYS A 165 23.83 7.63 6.86
CA CYS A 165 24.91 6.91 7.53
C CYS A 165 26.16 7.79 7.68
N ALA A 166 26.63 8.39 6.59
CA ALA A 166 27.83 9.23 6.58
C ALA A 166 27.72 10.47 7.50
N LEU A 167 26.51 11.02 7.65
CA LEU A 167 26.22 12.15 8.54
C LEU A 167 25.74 11.73 9.94
N LYS A 168 25.66 10.42 10.23
CA LYS A 168 25.19 9.86 11.51
C LYS A 168 23.77 10.32 11.90
N ILE A 169 22.86 10.33 10.93
CA ILE A 169 21.47 10.76 11.10
C ILE A 169 20.55 9.55 11.22
N LYS A 170 19.56 9.59 12.12
CA LYS A 170 18.58 8.50 12.23
C LYS A 170 17.76 8.44 10.95
N TYR A 171 17.63 7.25 10.37
CA TYR A 171 17.00 7.03 9.10
C TYR A 171 16.05 5.84 9.16
N PHE A 172 14.83 6.03 8.69
CA PHE A 172 13.85 4.97 8.51
C PHE A 172 13.44 4.93 7.04
N GLY A 173 13.95 3.93 6.34
CA GLY A 173 13.66 3.68 4.94
C GLY A 173 12.56 2.64 4.75
N ILE A 174 11.84 2.72 3.65
CA ILE A 174 10.93 1.69 3.18
C ILE A 174 11.20 1.44 1.69
N ASP A 175 11.34 0.17 1.31
CA ASP A 175 11.58 -0.22 -0.08
C ASP A 175 11.15 -1.69 -0.34
N PRO A 176 10.31 -1.95 -1.37
CA PRO A 176 9.82 -3.30 -1.65
C PRO A 176 10.84 -4.19 -2.39
N ASN A 177 11.86 -3.60 -3.02
CA ASN A 177 12.79 -4.34 -3.87
C ASN A 177 13.78 -5.17 -3.04
N ILE A 178 13.52 -6.47 -2.94
CA ILE A 178 14.35 -7.41 -2.16
C ILE A 178 15.83 -7.39 -2.58
N ASP A 179 16.13 -7.15 -3.86
CA ASP A 179 17.50 -7.18 -4.39
C ASP A 179 18.36 -6.04 -3.81
N ASN A 180 17.75 -4.96 -3.32
CA ASN A 180 18.48 -3.81 -2.75
C ASN A 180 18.81 -3.99 -1.25
N HIS A 181 18.15 -4.92 -0.56
CA HIS A 181 18.28 -5.07 0.90
C HIS A 181 19.66 -5.57 1.34
N CYS A 182 20.33 -6.37 0.52
CA CYS A 182 21.71 -6.77 0.80
C CYS A 182 22.66 -5.55 0.77
N GLY A 183 22.50 -4.65 -0.20
CA GLY A 183 23.29 -3.42 -0.29
C GLY A 183 22.95 -2.43 0.81
N TYR A 184 21.68 -2.29 1.23
CA TYR A 184 21.33 -1.48 2.39
C TYR A 184 22.03 -1.96 3.67
N ASN A 185 22.03 -3.27 3.91
CA ASN A 185 22.71 -3.86 5.06
C ASN A 185 24.24 -3.67 4.97
N GLU A 186 24.83 -3.75 3.78
CA GLU A 186 26.27 -3.47 3.58
C GLU A 186 26.58 -1.98 3.84
N ILE A 187 25.72 -1.05 3.39
CA ILE A 187 25.85 0.39 3.68
C ILE A 187 25.81 0.65 5.19
N ILE A 188 24.81 0.11 5.89
CA ILE A 188 24.64 0.31 7.34
C ILE A 188 25.82 -0.30 8.10
N LYS A 189 26.25 -1.51 7.74
CA LYS A 189 27.38 -2.19 8.38
C LYS A 189 28.70 -1.43 8.18
N LEU A 190 28.91 -0.85 7.00
CA LEU A 190 30.18 -0.19 6.66
C LEU A 190 30.25 1.25 7.19
N ALA A 191 29.13 1.97 7.18
CA ALA A 191 29.12 3.43 7.36
C ALA A 191 28.13 3.94 8.41
N GLY A 192 27.25 3.08 8.95
CA GLY A 192 26.14 3.46 9.82
C GLY A 192 26.13 2.72 11.15
N ASP A 193 24.94 2.69 11.75
CA ASP A 193 24.59 2.01 12.99
C ASP A 193 23.17 1.46 12.82
N GLN A 194 23.01 0.16 12.98
CA GLN A 194 21.71 -0.53 12.85
C GLN A 194 20.63 -0.02 13.82
N ASN A 195 21.01 0.61 14.93
CA ASN A 195 20.06 1.25 15.84
C ASN A 195 19.54 2.58 15.25
N MET A 196 20.39 3.28 14.48
CA MET A 196 20.06 4.57 13.89
C MET A 196 19.49 4.47 12.48
N GLN A 197 19.88 3.50 11.68
CA GLN A 197 19.45 3.38 10.29
C GLN A 197 18.88 1.99 9.98
N CYS A 198 17.73 1.96 9.31
CA CYS A 198 17.13 0.73 8.81
C CYS A 198 16.35 0.99 7.53
N VAL A 199 16.15 -0.06 6.72
CA VAL A 199 15.22 -0.05 5.56
C VAL A 199 14.30 -1.26 5.67
N TYR A 200 13.00 -1.03 5.73
CA TYR A 200 11.99 -2.08 5.82
C TYR A 200 11.60 -2.59 4.43
N ARG A 201 11.53 -3.92 4.31
CA ARG A 201 11.07 -4.59 3.09
C ARG A 201 9.56 -4.58 3.00
N SER A 202 8.99 -3.52 2.42
CA SER A 202 7.55 -3.40 2.23
C SER A 202 7.23 -2.39 1.14
N GLY A 203 6.05 -2.50 0.54
CA GLY A 203 5.43 -1.35 -0.13
C GLY A 203 5.01 -0.34 0.93
N ALA A 204 5.30 0.95 0.72
CA ALA A 204 5.02 2.00 1.69
C ALA A 204 3.53 2.08 2.08
N GLU A 205 2.64 1.83 1.13
CA GLU A 205 1.20 1.74 1.29
C GLU A 205 0.79 0.57 2.20
N TYR A 206 1.57 -0.52 2.23
CA TYR A 206 1.25 -1.77 2.95
C TYR A 206 1.98 -1.95 4.29
N LEU A 207 3.01 -1.14 4.59
CA LEU A 207 3.76 -1.27 5.85
C LEU A 207 2.80 -1.14 7.07
N PRO A 208 2.72 -2.12 7.98
CA PRO A 208 1.81 -2.01 9.11
C PRO A 208 2.15 -0.83 10.03
N SER A 209 1.13 -0.12 10.53
CA SER A 209 1.33 1.09 11.36
C SER A 209 2.14 0.82 12.63
N TYR A 210 2.02 -0.37 13.24
CA TYR A 210 2.79 -0.71 14.44
C TYR A 210 4.31 -0.66 14.21
N VAL A 211 4.78 -0.89 12.99
CA VAL A 211 6.22 -0.85 12.66
C VAL A 211 6.75 0.58 12.75
N ILE A 212 6.00 1.55 12.22
CA ILE A 212 6.38 2.96 12.32
C ILE A 212 6.13 3.49 13.73
N ASP A 213 5.07 3.06 14.42
CA ASP A 213 4.79 3.45 15.80
C ASP A 213 5.91 3.01 16.77
N ASP A 214 6.47 1.82 16.59
CA ASP A 214 7.65 1.36 17.33
C ASP A 214 8.86 2.28 17.07
N ARG A 215 9.10 2.63 15.80
CA ARG A 215 10.18 3.58 15.44
C ARG A 215 9.99 4.94 16.10
N ILE A 216 8.77 5.46 16.10
CA ILE A 216 8.44 6.73 16.77
C ILE A 216 8.65 6.61 18.28
N SER A 217 8.29 5.47 18.89
CA SER A 217 8.49 5.24 20.32
C SER A 217 9.97 5.25 20.70
N GLN A 218 10.84 4.74 19.83
CA GLN A 218 12.29 4.69 20.06
C GLN A 218 12.99 6.03 19.81
N HIS A 219 12.52 6.84 18.87
CA HIS A 219 13.30 7.97 18.35
C HIS A 219 12.56 9.31 18.28
N GLY A 220 11.28 9.33 18.61
CA GLY A 220 10.38 10.46 18.41
C GLY A 220 9.92 10.60 16.97
N LYS A 221 9.01 11.56 16.73
CA LYS A 221 8.52 11.94 15.39
C LYS A 221 9.67 12.34 14.46
N PHE A 222 9.45 12.22 13.15
CA PHE A 222 10.43 12.63 12.14
C PHE A 222 10.53 14.15 12.07
N ASP A 223 11.73 14.69 11.88
CA ASP A 223 11.94 16.11 11.61
C ASP A 223 12.07 16.42 10.12
N LEU A 224 12.37 15.39 9.33
CA LEU A 224 12.39 15.43 7.88
C LEU A 224 11.72 14.19 7.29
N ILE A 225 10.74 14.37 6.41
CA ILE A 225 10.36 13.33 5.44
C ILE A 225 11.07 13.69 4.14
N PHE A 226 11.98 12.85 3.65
CA PHE A 226 12.70 13.11 2.40
C PHE A 226 12.71 11.89 1.50
N THR A 227 12.05 12.01 0.35
CA THR A 227 11.64 10.87 -0.47
C THR A 227 11.67 11.24 -1.95
N SER A 228 11.83 10.23 -2.82
CA SER A 228 11.77 10.37 -4.27
C SER A 228 10.99 9.18 -4.83
N PRO A 229 9.65 9.24 -4.81
CA PRO A 229 8.80 8.14 -5.26
C PRO A 229 9.14 7.75 -6.71
N PRO A 230 8.88 6.50 -7.12
CA PRO A 230 9.14 6.07 -8.49
C PRO A 230 8.40 6.97 -9.47
N PHE A 231 9.05 7.40 -10.55
CA PHE A 231 8.38 8.17 -11.59
C PHE A 231 7.49 7.23 -12.39
N PHE A 232 6.22 7.60 -12.57
CA PHE A 232 5.30 6.84 -13.41
C PHE A 232 5.92 6.60 -14.81
N ASP A 233 6.01 5.34 -15.23
CA ASP A 233 6.34 4.92 -16.62
C ASP A 233 7.79 5.22 -17.11
N TYR A 234 8.77 5.51 -16.24
CA TYR A 234 10.17 5.76 -16.66
C TYR A 234 11.15 4.62 -16.43
N GLU A 235 11.02 3.92 -15.31
CA GLU A 235 11.95 2.87 -14.89
C GLU A 235 11.11 1.64 -14.54
N ILE A 236 11.32 0.55 -15.26
CA ILE A 236 10.73 -0.75 -14.92
C ILE A 236 11.76 -1.46 -14.05
N TYR A 237 11.50 -1.53 -12.75
CA TYR A 237 12.39 -2.27 -11.83
C TYR A 237 12.12 -3.77 -11.95
N SER A 238 13.05 -4.63 -11.52
CA SER A 238 12.94 -6.09 -11.74
C SER A 238 12.00 -6.82 -10.76
N SER A 239 11.49 -6.16 -9.70
CA SER A 239 10.67 -6.79 -8.65
C SER A 239 9.17 -6.58 -8.85
N GLY A 240 8.36 -7.65 -8.83
CA GLY A 240 6.90 -7.62 -9.07
C GLY A 240 6.03 -6.92 -8.01
N LEU A 241 6.61 -6.20 -7.04
CA LEU A 241 5.91 -5.45 -5.98
C LEU A 241 6.01 -3.92 -6.20
N GLN A 242 6.14 -3.47 -7.44
CA GLN A 242 6.20 -2.03 -7.74
C GLN A 242 4.82 -1.39 -7.76
N SER A 243 4.76 -0.11 -7.37
CA SER A 243 3.52 0.65 -7.49
C SER A 243 3.05 0.76 -8.95
N ILE A 244 3.95 0.82 -9.92
CA ILE A 244 3.57 0.90 -11.35
C ILE A 244 2.94 -0.42 -11.84
N SER A 245 3.40 -1.58 -11.36
CA SER A 245 2.78 -2.87 -11.72
C SER A 245 1.40 -3.08 -11.09
N SER A 246 1.11 -2.42 -9.97
CA SER A 246 -0.18 -2.53 -9.26
C SER A 246 -1.23 -1.50 -9.68
N TYR A 247 -0.83 -0.41 -10.36
CA TYR A 247 -1.72 0.70 -10.74
C TYR A 247 -1.63 1.01 -12.25
N THR A 248 -1.79 -0.01 -13.09
CA THR A 248 -1.64 0.06 -14.56
C THR A 248 -2.76 0.80 -15.29
N ALA A 249 -3.86 1.17 -14.60
CA ALA A 249 -5.03 1.77 -15.24
C ALA A 249 -4.78 3.21 -15.76
N SER A 250 -4.01 4.04 -15.04
CA SER A 250 -3.56 5.36 -15.48
C SER A 250 -2.59 6.03 -14.48
N ALA A 251 -1.90 7.07 -14.92
CA ALA A 251 -1.05 7.90 -14.06
C ALA A 251 -1.82 8.58 -12.91
N GLU A 252 -3.09 8.93 -13.13
CA GLU A 252 -3.97 9.48 -12.09
C GLU A 252 -4.26 8.45 -10.98
N TYR A 253 -4.47 7.19 -11.37
CA TYR A 253 -4.68 6.10 -10.41
C TYR A 253 -3.41 5.82 -9.61
N TRP A 254 -2.24 5.79 -10.25
CA TRP A 254 -0.97 5.69 -9.54
C TRP A 254 -0.79 6.83 -8.53
N LEU A 255 -1.04 8.07 -8.94
CA LEU A 255 -0.91 9.23 -8.05
C LEU A 255 -1.84 9.13 -6.83
N VAL A 256 -3.10 8.76 -7.04
CA VAL A 256 -4.09 8.71 -5.95
C VAL A 256 -3.91 7.47 -5.08
N TYR A 257 -3.91 6.28 -5.67
CA TYR A 257 -3.97 5.03 -4.91
C TYR A 257 -2.60 4.55 -4.39
N PHE A 258 -1.49 5.09 -4.91
CA PHE A 258 -0.18 4.91 -4.30
C PHE A 258 0.27 6.17 -3.56
N LEU A 259 0.58 7.25 -4.28
CA LEU A 259 1.30 8.37 -3.66
C LEU A 259 0.45 9.10 -2.60
N PHE A 260 -0.82 9.39 -2.87
CA PHE A 260 -1.68 10.05 -1.87
C PHE A 260 -1.99 9.14 -0.68
N VAL A 261 -2.13 7.82 -0.88
CA VAL A 261 -2.24 6.86 0.24
C VAL A 261 -1.03 6.94 1.17
N VAL A 262 0.17 6.93 0.58
CA VAL A 262 1.43 7.03 1.33
C VAL A 262 1.54 8.38 2.04
N LEU A 263 1.17 9.49 1.38
CA LEU A 263 1.15 10.81 2.01
C LEU A 263 0.18 10.88 3.20
N ILE A 264 -1.04 10.31 3.06
CA ILE A 264 -2.03 10.26 4.15
C ILE A 264 -1.46 9.53 5.36
N LYS A 265 -0.77 8.43 5.10
CA LYS A 265 -0.21 7.55 6.13
C LYS A 265 0.97 8.17 6.87
N TYR A 266 1.87 8.87 6.16
CA TYR A 266 3.16 9.26 6.72
C TYR A 266 3.27 10.71 7.20
N ILE A 267 2.47 11.65 6.67
CA ILE A 267 2.46 13.05 7.13
C ILE A 267 2.16 13.19 8.64
N PRO A 268 1.25 12.39 9.26
CA PRO A 268 0.99 12.47 10.71
C PRO A 268 2.22 12.25 11.60
N TYR A 269 3.20 11.47 11.12
CA TYR A 269 4.45 11.15 11.82
C TYR A 269 5.53 12.24 11.71
N LEU A 270 5.31 13.28 10.90
CA LEU A 270 6.15 14.47 10.88
C LEU A 270 5.89 15.31 12.14
N GLN A 271 6.92 15.81 12.80
CA GLN A 271 6.77 16.69 13.96
C GLN A 271 6.33 18.11 13.55
N ILE A 272 5.79 18.88 14.50
CA ILE A 272 5.53 20.31 14.30
C ILE A 272 6.86 21.03 14.04
N GLY A 273 6.90 21.87 13.00
CA GLY A 273 8.13 22.48 12.51
C GLY A 273 9.01 21.52 11.71
N GLY A 274 8.64 20.26 11.53
CA GLY A 274 9.29 19.34 10.60
C GLY A 274 9.01 19.70 9.14
N THR A 275 9.89 19.28 8.24
CA THR A 275 9.78 19.55 6.79
C THR A 275 9.56 18.24 6.03
N MET A 276 8.72 18.27 5.00
CA MET A 276 8.60 17.20 4.02
C MET A 276 9.13 17.69 2.67
N GLY A 277 10.09 16.97 2.11
CA GLY A 277 10.63 17.16 0.77
C GLY A 277 10.31 15.97 -0.13
N ILE A 278 9.63 16.24 -1.25
CA ILE A 278 9.31 15.23 -2.26
C ILE A 278 10.05 15.60 -3.54
N TYR A 279 11.07 14.82 -3.91
CA TYR A 279 11.79 14.98 -5.17
C TYR A 279 11.02 14.28 -6.29
N ILE A 280 10.38 15.05 -7.17
CA ILE A 280 9.54 14.52 -8.25
C ILE A 280 9.42 15.56 -9.37
N GLN A 281 9.06 15.13 -10.57
CA GLN A 281 8.97 15.99 -11.74
C GLN A 281 7.71 15.65 -12.55
N ASP A 282 7.21 16.62 -13.30
CA ASP A 282 6.19 16.36 -14.28
C ASP A 282 6.75 15.70 -15.53
N ILE A 283 5.91 14.88 -16.16
CA ILE A 283 6.25 14.19 -17.39
C ILE A 283 5.64 14.98 -18.55
N LYS A 284 6.49 15.69 -19.29
CA LYS A 284 6.07 16.53 -20.42
C LYS A 284 5.12 15.76 -21.34
N ASN A 285 3.96 16.35 -21.61
CA ASN A 285 2.92 15.82 -22.49
C ASN A 285 2.33 14.44 -22.09
N LYS A 286 2.67 13.89 -20.93
CA LYS A 286 2.09 12.64 -20.42
C LYS A 286 1.32 12.84 -19.12
N PHE A 287 1.94 13.47 -18.12
CA PHE A 287 1.38 13.51 -16.78
C PHE A 287 1.88 14.68 -15.94
N ILE A 288 0.95 15.42 -15.33
CA ILE A 288 1.23 16.49 -14.37
C ILE A 288 0.99 15.93 -12.98
N VAL A 289 2.02 15.96 -12.14
CA VAL A 289 2.05 15.39 -10.79
C VAL A 289 2.37 16.43 -9.72
N CYS A 290 3.21 17.42 -10.02
CA CYS A 290 3.72 18.38 -9.04
C CYS A 290 2.61 19.26 -8.44
N GLU A 291 1.84 19.95 -9.27
CA GLU A 291 0.75 20.81 -8.77
C GLU A 291 -0.40 20.01 -8.10
N PRO A 292 -0.83 18.84 -8.62
CA PRO A 292 -1.77 17.96 -7.91
C PRO A 292 -1.30 17.53 -6.52
N ILE A 293 -0.01 17.22 -6.30
CA ILE A 293 0.53 16.90 -4.96
C ILE A 293 0.38 18.10 -4.03
N VAL A 294 0.77 19.30 -4.49
CA VAL A 294 0.65 20.54 -3.70
C VAL A 294 -0.80 20.78 -3.32
N LEU A 295 -1.72 20.69 -4.28
CA LEU A 295 -3.14 20.88 -4.07
C LEU A 295 -3.74 19.84 -3.12
N PHE A 296 -3.39 18.56 -3.30
CA PHE A 296 -3.85 17.49 -2.43
C PHE A 296 -3.44 17.73 -0.98
N ILE A 297 -2.14 17.94 -0.72
CA ILE A 297 -1.63 18.18 0.64
C ILE A 297 -2.29 19.42 1.24
N LEU A 298 -2.35 20.55 0.52
CA LEU A 298 -2.92 21.78 1.07
C LEU A 298 -4.44 21.73 1.25
N SER A 299 -5.16 20.90 0.49
CA SER A 299 -6.61 20.71 0.64
C SER A 299 -6.94 19.80 1.83
N PHE A 300 -6.15 18.74 2.03
CA PHE A 300 -6.41 17.70 3.02
C PHE A 300 -5.74 17.99 4.39
N TYR A 301 -4.60 18.66 4.39
CA TYR A 301 -3.83 19.04 5.58
C TYR A 301 -3.71 20.56 5.70
N SER A 302 -4.68 21.21 6.35
CA SER A 302 -4.60 22.66 6.63
C SER A 302 -3.40 23.05 7.49
N ASN A 303 -2.84 22.10 8.24
CA ASN A 303 -1.64 22.27 9.06
C ASN A 303 -0.34 22.13 8.27
N MET A 304 -0.41 21.85 6.97
CA MET A 304 0.75 21.85 6.10
C MET A 304 0.80 23.15 5.30
N GLU A 305 1.97 23.78 5.29
CA GLU A 305 2.27 24.94 4.47
C GLU A 305 3.17 24.51 3.31
N PHE A 306 2.83 24.92 2.08
CA PHE A 306 3.75 24.76 0.96
C PHE A 306 4.83 25.84 1.05
N SER A 307 6.04 25.43 1.40
CA SER A 307 7.19 26.33 1.57
C SER A 307 7.91 26.62 0.25
N GLY A 308 7.47 26.00 -0.85
CA GLY A 308 8.03 26.23 -2.17
C GLY A 308 8.94 25.08 -2.63
N ILE A 309 10.01 25.40 -3.37
CA ILE A 309 10.90 24.38 -3.92
C ILE A 309 12.38 24.70 -3.77
N ILE A 310 13.18 23.63 -3.69
CA ILE A 310 14.62 23.64 -3.96
C ILE A 310 14.85 22.81 -5.22
N THR A 311 15.77 23.22 -6.10
CA THR A 311 16.11 22.43 -7.29
C THR A 311 17.58 22.09 -7.35
N GLU A 312 17.89 20.93 -7.90
CA GLU A 312 19.18 20.68 -8.55
C GLU A 312 18.95 20.62 -10.07
N ASN A 313 18.39 19.49 -10.52
CA ASN A 313 17.92 19.28 -11.89
C ASN A 313 16.38 19.28 -11.95
N PHE A 314 15.74 18.60 -10.99
CA PHE A 314 14.29 18.49 -10.86
C PHE A 314 13.83 19.12 -9.54
N PRO A 315 12.53 19.44 -9.40
CA PRO A 315 12.04 20.12 -8.22
C PRO A 315 11.88 19.19 -7.03
N MET A 316 12.28 19.70 -5.88
CA MET A 316 11.92 19.16 -4.58
C MET A 316 10.79 20.02 -4.02
N LEU A 317 9.59 19.46 -3.96
CA LEU A 317 8.43 20.12 -3.37
C LEU A 317 8.56 20.10 -1.85
N LEU A 318 8.50 21.26 -1.21
CA LEU A 318 8.76 21.41 0.23
C LEU A 318 7.51 21.86 0.97
N PHE A 319 7.22 21.17 2.06
CA PHE A 319 6.10 21.47 2.94
C PHE A 319 6.56 21.54 4.40
N LYS A 320 6.05 22.51 5.16
CA LYS A 320 6.33 22.68 6.59
C LYS A 320 5.08 22.32 7.40
N LYS A 321 5.23 21.49 8.42
CA LYS A 321 4.13 21.22 9.36
C LYS A 321 4.03 22.33 10.39
N LYS A 322 2.85 22.95 10.51
CA LYS A 322 2.59 24.10 11.39
C LYS A 322 1.95 23.73 12.72
N SER A 323 1.10 22.71 12.74
CA SER A 323 0.40 22.21 13.93
C SER A 323 0.07 20.72 13.78
N ASP A 324 -0.41 20.09 14.84
CA ASP A 324 -0.97 18.73 14.77
C ASP A 324 -2.47 18.72 14.41
N ASP A 325 -3.16 19.86 14.46
CA ASP A 325 -4.59 19.97 14.15
C ASP A 325 -4.86 19.89 12.65
N ILE A 326 -5.57 18.84 12.23
CA ILE A 326 -5.91 18.63 10.82
C ILE A 326 -7.32 19.19 10.58
N MET A 327 -7.41 20.25 9.77
CA MET A 327 -8.67 20.73 9.19
C MET A 327 -8.60 20.63 7.67
N THR A 328 -9.75 20.62 7.01
CA THR A 328 -9.81 20.75 5.55
C THR A 328 -9.73 22.22 5.15
N ASN A 329 -8.99 22.53 4.09
CA ASN A 329 -8.92 23.88 3.54
C ASN A 329 -9.88 24.01 2.36
N LYS A 330 -11.12 24.44 2.63
CA LYS A 330 -12.19 24.57 1.61
C LYS A 330 -11.78 25.42 0.40
N GLY A 331 -10.95 26.45 0.61
CA GLY A 331 -10.45 27.29 -0.48
C GLY A 331 -9.51 26.53 -1.42
N MET A 332 -8.63 25.70 -0.86
CA MET A 332 -7.72 24.84 -1.63
C MET A 332 -8.45 23.64 -2.25
N GLU A 333 -9.46 23.10 -1.57
CA GLU A 333 -10.35 22.05 -2.08
C GLU A 333 -11.07 22.51 -3.37
N GLY A 334 -11.67 23.71 -3.35
CA GLY A 334 -12.31 24.28 -4.54
C GLY A 334 -11.33 24.48 -5.70
N LYS A 335 -10.12 24.97 -5.42
CA LYS A 335 -9.04 25.09 -6.43
C LYS A 335 -8.65 23.72 -6.99
N PHE A 336 -8.50 22.71 -6.14
CA PHE A 336 -8.12 21.36 -6.55
C PHE A 336 -9.20 20.72 -7.42
N MET A 337 -10.46 20.79 -7.00
CA MET A 337 -11.61 20.31 -7.75
C MET A 337 -11.70 20.97 -9.14
N ASN A 338 -11.49 22.29 -9.22
CA ASN A 338 -11.61 23.02 -10.48
C ASN A 338 -10.44 22.74 -11.44
N ALA A 339 -9.21 22.68 -10.93
CA ALA A 339 -8.03 22.48 -11.78
C ALA A 339 -7.81 21.00 -12.17
N TYR A 340 -8.14 20.06 -11.28
CA TYR A 340 -7.84 18.63 -11.44
C TYR A 340 -9.01 17.76 -10.96
N SER A 341 -10.20 17.99 -11.52
CA SER A 341 -11.47 17.37 -11.09
C SER A 341 -11.44 15.83 -10.99
N ASN A 342 -10.79 15.13 -11.92
CA ASN A 342 -10.69 13.67 -11.89
C ASN A 342 -9.85 13.17 -10.72
N ILE A 343 -8.62 13.70 -10.58
CA ILE A 343 -7.71 13.38 -9.47
C ILE A 343 -8.40 13.72 -8.14
N TYR A 344 -9.06 14.88 -8.05
CA TYR A 344 -9.81 15.28 -6.87
C TYR A 344 -10.92 14.28 -6.52
N ARG A 345 -11.77 13.88 -7.48
CA ARG A 345 -12.86 12.92 -7.26
C ARG A 345 -12.33 11.55 -6.79
N LEU A 346 -11.26 11.06 -7.40
CA LEU A 346 -10.59 9.82 -6.99
C LEU A 346 -10.05 9.93 -5.55
N SER A 347 -9.35 11.04 -5.25
CA SER A 347 -8.78 11.30 -3.92
C SER A 347 -9.87 11.38 -2.85
N HIS A 348 -10.99 12.03 -3.15
CA HIS A 348 -12.10 12.18 -2.23
C HIS A 348 -12.82 10.84 -1.96
N ARG A 349 -12.91 9.95 -2.96
CA ARG A 349 -13.39 8.57 -2.75
C ARG A 349 -12.45 7.78 -1.84
N LEU A 350 -11.14 7.87 -2.10
CA LEU A 350 -10.11 7.22 -1.29
C LEU A 350 -10.20 7.65 0.18
N ILE A 351 -10.25 8.96 0.44
CA ILE A 351 -10.36 9.51 1.80
C ILE A 351 -11.61 8.99 2.51
N LYS A 352 -12.77 8.99 1.83
CA LYS A 352 -14.01 8.46 2.40
C LYS A 352 -13.89 6.98 2.77
N GLN A 353 -13.29 6.17 1.92
CA GLN A 353 -13.05 4.75 2.21
C GLN A 353 -12.13 4.56 3.41
N GLN A 354 -11.02 5.31 3.49
CA GLN A 354 -10.09 5.20 4.62
C GLN A 354 -10.71 5.66 5.95
N LEU A 355 -11.47 6.76 5.95
CA LEU A 355 -12.19 7.23 7.13
C LEU A 355 -13.26 6.22 7.59
N TYR A 356 -13.97 5.61 6.64
CA TYR A 356 -14.96 4.57 6.92
C TYR A 356 -14.31 3.32 7.52
N ASN A 357 -13.20 2.85 6.94
CA ASN A 357 -12.47 1.69 7.46
C ASN A 357 -11.90 1.96 8.86
N ASN A 358 -11.36 3.15 9.12
CA ASN A 358 -10.86 3.50 10.44
C ASN A 358 -11.98 3.62 11.49
N TYR A 359 -13.18 4.08 11.08
CA TYR A 359 -14.36 4.12 11.95
C TYR A 359 -14.86 2.72 12.32
N ILE A 360 -14.82 1.77 11.38
CA ILE A 360 -15.25 0.38 11.61
C ILE A 360 -14.23 -0.41 12.44
N ILE A 361 -12.94 -0.19 12.23
CA ILE A 361 -11.87 -0.99 12.88
C ILE A 361 -11.54 -0.44 14.28
N GLY A 362 -12.19 0.65 14.73
CA GLY A 362 -11.96 1.23 16.05
C GLY A 362 -10.51 1.68 16.28
N THR A 363 -9.77 1.91 15.20
CA THR A 363 -8.38 2.35 15.28
C THR A 363 -8.32 3.81 15.67
N THR A 364 -7.32 4.16 16.48
CA THR A 364 -7.07 5.51 16.99
C THR A 364 -6.55 6.43 15.89
N PHE A 365 -7.24 6.51 14.74
CA PHE A 365 -7.04 7.59 13.77
C PHE A 365 -7.68 8.84 14.37
N GLN A 366 -6.98 9.44 15.34
CA GLN A 366 -7.33 10.63 16.14
C GLN A 366 -8.84 10.91 16.27
N LYS A 367 -9.39 10.60 17.45
CA LYS A 367 -10.70 11.05 17.95
C LYS A 367 -11.02 12.54 17.70
N ASN A 368 -10.03 13.37 17.38
CA ASN A 368 -10.16 14.80 17.14
C ASN A 368 -10.70 15.17 15.74
N ILE A 369 -10.67 14.27 14.74
CA ILE A 369 -11.26 14.57 13.41
C ILE A 369 -12.80 14.49 13.45
N VAL A 370 -13.35 13.66 14.35
CA VAL A 370 -14.78 13.32 14.36
C VAL A 370 -15.62 14.28 15.21
N ASN A 371 -15.03 14.97 16.20
CA ASN A 371 -15.83 15.69 17.19
C ASN A 371 -16.14 17.17 16.86
N ASP A 372 -15.32 17.89 16.09
CA ASP A 372 -15.47 19.37 15.99
C ASP A 372 -15.96 19.91 14.63
N ASN A 373 -16.21 19.07 13.63
CA ASN A 373 -16.56 19.53 12.27
C ASN A 373 -17.86 18.99 11.67
N VAL A 374 -18.64 18.20 12.41
CA VAL A 374 -19.91 17.65 11.90
C VAL A 374 -21.00 18.73 11.83
N GLU A 375 -21.00 19.71 12.75
CA GLU A 375 -22.08 20.70 12.84
C GLU A 375 -21.98 21.89 11.86
N ASN A 376 -20.79 22.23 11.38
CA ASN A 376 -20.55 23.41 10.53
C ASN A 376 -20.31 23.09 9.05
N ASN A 377 -20.48 21.84 8.64
CA ASN A 377 -20.46 21.48 7.24
C ASN A 377 -21.83 21.80 6.61
N MET A 378 -21.88 22.75 5.66
CA MET A 378 -23.10 23.14 4.95
C MET A 378 -23.78 21.95 4.26
N TYR A 379 -23.02 20.90 3.92
CA TYR A 379 -23.53 19.65 3.37
C TYR A 379 -24.23 18.75 4.41
N PHE A 380 -23.97 18.92 5.72
CA PHE A 380 -24.72 18.26 6.80
C PHE A 380 -26.07 18.96 7.08
N ARG A 381 -26.15 20.29 6.92
CA ARG A 381 -27.40 21.05 7.16
C ARG A 381 -28.48 20.82 6.09
N THR A 382 -28.11 20.59 4.84
CA THR A 382 -29.07 20.25 3.77
C THR A 382 -29.73 18.88 3.99
N PHE A 383 -29.06 17.98 4.74
CA PHE A 383 -29.56 16.64 5.05
C PHE A 383 -30.69 16.64 6.11
N PHE A 384 -30.82 17.70 6.91
CA PHE A 384 -31.74 17.74 8.06
C PHE A 384 -33.02 18.58 7.88
N LYS A 385 -33.11 19.46 6.86
CA LYS A 385 -34.26 20.36 6.68
C LYS A 385 -35.48 19.75 5.96
N CYS A 386 -35.40 18.51 5.49
CA CYS A 386 -36.49 17.85 4.74
C CYS A 386 -37.38 16.88 5.54
N PHE A 387 -37.24 16.79 6.87
CA PHE A 387 -37.98 15.81 7.68
C PHE A 387 -38.67 16.39 8.92
N VAL A 388 -39.56 17.36 8.72
CA VAL A 388 -40.56 17.77 9.72
C VAL A 388 -41.89 18.00 8.99
N GLN A 389 -42.98 17.41 9.52
CA GLN A 389 -44.39 17.33 9.04
C GLN A 389 -44.65 16.13 8.12
N ASP A 390 -45.64 15.25 8.32
CA ASP A 390 -46.87 15.26 9.13
C ASP A 390 -47.35 13.80 9.29
N GLU A 391 -48.21 13.52 10.26
CA GLU A 391 -48.70 12.19 10.67
C GLU A 391 -49.86 11.66 9.79
N THR A 392 -50.01 10.32 9.77
CA THR A 392 -51.23 9.50 9.50
C THR A 392 -51.45 8.81 8.13
N HIS A 393 -51.78 7.51 8.25
CA HIS A 393 -52.56 6.59 7.39
C HIS A 393 -51.94 5.76 6.22
N THR A 394 -52.57 4.60 6.09
CA THR A 394 -52.29 3.32 5.39
C THR A 394 -52.60 3.27 3.88
N ASN A 395 -52.04 2.23 3.23
CA ASN A 395 -52.40 1.55 1.96
C ASN A 395 -51.68 1.94 0.65
N ILE A 396 -51.42 0.87 -0.13
CA ILE A 396 -50.58 0.69 -1.32
C ILE A 396 -51.10 1.44 -2.56
N ILE A 397 -50.21 2.05 -3.36
CA ILE A 397 -50.37 2.25 -4.82
C ILE A 397 -49.00 2.16 -5.54
N THR A 398 -48.92 1.31 -6.57
CA THR A 398 -47.86 1.26 -7.58
C THR A 398 -48.14 2.23 -8.74
N TYR A 399 -47.12 2.90 -9.32
CA TYR A 399 -46.90 3.08 -10.78
C TYR A 399 -45.57 3.81 -11.04
N GLY A 400 -44.85 3.39 -12.10
CA GLY A 400 -43.50 3.87 -12.42
C GLY A 400 -43.41 5.04 -13.41
N SER A 401 -42.22 5.63 -13.51
CA SER A 401 -41.47 5.91 -14.76
C SER A 401 -40.34 6.93 -14.51
N LYS A 402 -39.17 6.60 -15.11
CA LYS A 402 -38.04 7.44 -15.54
C LYS A 402 -37.51 8.58 -14.63
N LYS A 403 -36.19 8.52 -14.45
CA LYS A 403 -35.21 9.45 -13.84
C LYS A 403 -34.95 9.19 -12.35
N SER A 404 -33.85 8.47 -12.15
CA SER A 404 -33.18 8.21 -10.88
C SER A 404 -32.65 9.49 -10.23
N ILE A 405 -33.46 10.03 -9.32
CA ILE A 405 -33.06 10.88 -8.21
C ILE A 405 -33.52 10.13 -6.95
N MET A 406 -32.55 9.56 -6.21
CA MET A 406 -32.37 9.48 -4.72
C MET A 406 -33.61 9.52 -3.77
N PRO A 407 -33.56 9.19 -2.45
CA PRO A 407 -32.79 8.24 -1.60
C PRO A 407 -33.61 7.67 -0.39
N TYR A 408 -32.94 7.18 0.68
CA TYR A 408 -33.35 7.20 2.11
C TYR A 408 -34.26 6.10 2.71
N TYR A 409 -33.73 5.42 3.74
CA TYR A 409 -34.30 5.01 5.05
C TYR A 409 -33.85 3.58 5.42
N VAL A 410 -32.97 3.41 6.41
CA VAL A 410 -33.04 2.46 7.58
C VAL A 410 -31.83 2.70 8.51
N ALA A 411 -31.65 3.93 9.04
CA ALA A 411 -30.65 4.16 10.10
C ALA A 411 -31.11 5.16 11.16
N ARG A 412 -32.43 5.22 11.41
CA ARG A 412 -33.03 6.04 12.47
C ARG A 412 -33.92 5.27 13.46
N ALA A 413 -33.97 3.94 13.36
CA ALA A 413 -34.76 3.11 14.30
C ALA A 413 -33.97 2.69 15.56
N ALA A 414 -32.63 2.63 15.53
CA ALA A 414 -31.85 2.07 16.64
C ALA A 414 -31.40 3.08 17.73
N HIS A 415 -31.64 4.38 17.56
CA HIS A 415 -31.23 5.39 18.56
C HIS A 415 -32.38 6.10 19.29
N MET A 416 -33.64 5.70 19.04
CA MET A 416 -34.81 6.23 19.77
C MET A 416 -35.38 5.30 20.85
N LEU A 417 -34.76 4.15 21.13
CA LEU A 417 -35.24 3.21 22.16
C LEU A 417 -34.34 3.10 23.40
N LYS A 418 -33.81 4.22 23.90
CA LYS A 418 -33.31 4.26 25.29
C LYS A 418 -33.38 5.66 25.91
N LYS A 419 -34.60 6.15 26.12
CA LYS A 419 -34.92 7.09 27.21
C LYS A 419 -36.30 6.78 27.74
N ASN A 420 -36.35 6.13 28.91
CA ASN A 420 -37.23 6.48 30.02
C ASN A 420 -37.12 5.42 31.12
N SER A 421 -36.25 5.66 32.11
CA SER A 421 -36.56 5.42 33.52
C SER A 421 -35.44 5.96 34.40
N THR A 422 -35.84 6.85 35.30
CA THR A 422 -35.14 7.31 36.50
C THR A 422 -34.64 6.15 37.37
N PHE A 423 -33.49 6.28 38.06
CA PHE A 423 -33.36 6.07 39.52
C PHE A 423 -31.92 6.29 40.04
N TYR A 424 -31.86 7.01 41.16
CA TYR A 424 -30.91 7.06 42.27
C TYR A 424 -29.47 6.49 42.16
N CYS A 425 -28.52 7.34 42.54
CA CYS A 425 -27.21 6.95 43.07
C CYS A 425 -27.33 6.59 44.56
N PRO A 426 -26.62 5.54 45.02
CA PRO A 426 -25.83 5.74 46.24
C PRO A 426 -24.40 5.21 46.13
N LYS A 427 -23.52 5.93 46.86
CA LYS A 427 -22.14 5.59 47.22
C LYS A 427 -22.05 4.29 48.00
N THR A 428 -20.92 3.57 47.87
CA THR A 428 -20.08 2.93 48.94
C THR A 428 -19.01 2.08 48.23
N GLU A 429 -17.71 2.38 48.34
CA GLU A 429 -16.71 1.99 49.37
C GLU A 429 -16.06 0.58 49.19
N ARG A 430 -14.71 0.58 49.11
CA ARG A 430 -13.70 -0.53 49.29
C ARG A 430 -13.44 -1.46 48.08
N ASP A 431 -12.23 -1.98 47.79
CA ASP A 431 -10.92 -2.07 48.48
C ASP A 431 -9.82 -2.36 47.41
N PRO A 432 -8.56 -1.90 47.50
CA PRO A 432 -7.49 -2.18 46.55
C PRO A 432 -6.66 -3.40 46.99
N ALA A 433 -7.10 -4.61 46.66
CA ALA A 433 -6.30 -5.82 46.80
C ALA A 433 -6.83 -6.93 45.88
N ASN A 434 -6.32 -6.98 44.65
CA ASN A 434 -6.10 -8.19 43.84
C ASN A 434 -5.66 -7.77 42.44
N TYR A 435 -4.38 -7.42 42.35
CA TYR A 435 -3.63 -7.48 41.10
C TYR A 435 -3.13 -8.93 40.94
N ASP A 436 -3.10 -9.39 39.68
CA ASP A 436 -2.64 -10.69 39.19
C ASP A 436 -3.58 -11.89 39.34
N LYS A 437 -4.46 -12.05 38.34
CA LYS A 437 -4.52 -13.19 37.41
C LYS A 437 -5.76 -12.99 36.54
N ASP A 438 -5.56 -12.79 35.24
CA ASP A 438 -6.43 -13.28 34.15
C ASP A 438 -5.98 -12.69 32.80
N MET A 439 -4.96 -13.33 32.22
CA MET A 439 -4.88 -13.45 30.77
C MET A 439 -5.88 -14.54 30.37
N ASN A 440 -7.01 -14.14 29.80
CA ASN A 440 -7.81 -14.84 28.80
C ASN A 440 -9.19 -14.18 28.73
N PHE A 441 -9.57 -13.67 27.56
CA PHE A 441 -10.92 -13.72 26.96
C PHE A 441 -11.05 -12.69 25.83
N MET A 442 -11.17 -13.18 24.60
CA MET A 442 -12.05 -12.59 23.59
C MET A 442 -12.44 -13.67 22.57
N PRO A 443 -13.63 -14.27 22.74
CA PRO A 443 -14.52 -14.42 21.59
C PRO A 443 -15.98 -14.25 22.04
N LEU A 444 -16.57 -13.06 21.83
CA LEU A 444 -18.00 -12.86 22.10
C LEU A 444 -18.71 -11.95 21.08
N HIS A 445 -18.00 -11.39 20.09
CA HIS A 445 -18.62 -10.53 19.08
C HIS A 445 -18.90 -11.20 17.73
N PHE A 446 -18.33 -12.37 17.46
CA PHE A 446 -18.55 -13.08 16.19
C PHE A 446 -19.73 -14.06 16.27
N SER A 447 -19.90 -14.74 17.40
CA SER A 447 -20.99 -15.67 17.66
C SER A 447 -22.36 -15.00 17.63
N GLN A 448 -22.48 -13.76 18.12
CA GLN A 448 -23.76 -13.06 18.16
C GLN A 448 -24.32 -12.73 16.77
N LYS A 449 -23.46 -12.36 15.80
CA LYS A 449 -23.91 -12.03 14.44
C LYS A 449 -24.46 -13.22 13.65
N ILE A 450 -23.91 -14.41 13.90
CA ILE A 450 -24.38 -15.67 13.29
C ILE A 450 -25.73 -16.07 13.91
N LEU A 451 -25.88 -15.90 15.23
CA LEU A 451 -27.14 -16.13 15.92
C LEU A 451 -28.24 -15.15 15.47
N ASP A 452 -27.89 -13.86 15.30
CA ASP A 452 -28.82 -12.83 14.83
C ASP A 452 -29.29 -13.11 13.38
N ALA A 453 -28.42 -13.60 12.50
CA ALA A 453 -28.78 -13.96 11.13
C ALA A 453 -29.69 -15.21 11.07
N LYS A 454 -29.44 -16.20 11.94
CA LYS A 454 -30.28 -17.39 12.10
C LYS A 454 -31.66 -17.04 12.65
N GLU A 455 -31.73 -16.17 13.66
CA GLU A 455 -32.97 -15.73 14.30
C GLU A 455 -33.81 -14.82 13.40
N GLN A 456 -33.17 -14.00 12.55
CA GLN A 456 -33.85 -13.03 11.68
C GLN A 456 -34.27 -13.59 10.32
N PHE A 457 -33.54 -14.57 9.76
CA PHE A 457 -33.76 -15.06 8.39
C PHE A 457 -33.95 -16.58 8.26
N GLY A 458 -33.81 -17.35 9.34
CA GLY A 458 -33.95 -18.82 9.30
C GLY A 458 -32.83 -19.54 8.53
N LEU A 459 -31.71 -18.86 8.26
CA LEU A 459 -30.59 -19.37 7.46
C LEU A 459 -29.46 -19.90 8.34
N ASP A 460 -28.90 -21.07 8.00
CA ASP A 460 -27.63 -21.56 8.52
C ASP A 460 -26.49 -21.09 7.59
N ILE A 461 -25.67 -20.14 8.05
CA ILE A 461 -24.60 -19.51 7.26
C ILE A 461 -23.24 -20.04 7.71
N LEU A 462 -22.41 -20.46 6.75
CA LEU A 462 -21.08 -21.02 6.98
C LEU A 462 -20.01 -20.12 6.35
N GLU A 463 -19.23 -19.46 7.20
CA GLU A 463 -18.10 -18.61 6.79
C GLU A 463 -16.80 -19.26 7.28
N ILE A 464 -15.87 -19.53 6.35
CA ILE A 464 -14.55 -20.06 6.68
C ILE A 464 -13.51 -18.96 6.53
N ASP A 465 -12.89 -18.59 7.65
CA ASP A 465 -11.70 -17.74 7.66
C ASP A 465 -10.43 -18.61 7.61
N VAL A 466 -9.82 -18.69 6.42
CA VAL A 466 -8.55 -19.40 6.16
C VAL A 466 -7.35 -18.70 6.81
N GLU A 467 -7.49 -17.48 7.32
CA GLU A 467 -6.40 -16.71 7.93
C GLU A 467 -6.03 -17.21 9.33
N MET A 468 -6.93 -17.93 10.02
CA MET A 468 -6.64 -18.57 11.30
C MET A 468 -5.75 -19.82 11.14
N THR A 469 -5.90 -20.56 10.05
CA THR A 469 -5.07 -21.74 9.71
C THR A 469 -3.62 -21.35 9.38
N LYS A 470 -3.37 -20.14 8.84
CA LYS A 470 -2.01 -19.63 8.58
C LYS A 470 -1.19 -19.44 9.85
N LYS A 471 -1.80 -19.05 10.98
CA LYS A 471 -1.11 -18.94 12.28
C LYS A 471 -0.69 -20.30 12.83
N GLN A 472 -1.48 -21.35 12.60
CA GLN A 472 -1.15 -22.73 12.97
C GLN A 472 -0.12 -23.38 12.02
N ILE A 473 -0.14 -23.06 10.72
CA ILE A 473 0.90 -23.49 9.76
C ILE A 473 2.25 -22.82 10.06
N SER A 474 2.25 -21.56 10.51
CA SER A 474 3.46 -20.90 11.02
C SER A 474 4.02 -21.56 12.28
N PHE A 475 3.17 -22.18 13.10
CA PHE A 475 3.56 -22.93 14.30
C PHE A 475 4.19 -24.29 13.92
N ILE A 476 3.67 -24.98 12.90
CA ILE A 476 4.24 -26.25 12.38
C ILE A 476 5.59 -26.04 11.67
N LYS A 477 5.78 -24.92 10.96
CA LYS A 477 7.08 -24.55 10.34
C LYS A 477 8.22 -24.43 11.34
N ASN A 478 7.94 -24.16 12.61
CA ASN A 478 8.96 -24.06 13.65
C ASN A 478 9.47 -25.43 14.14
N ILE A 479 8.87 -26.55 13.67
CA ILE A 479 9.15 -27.91 14.17
C ILE A 479 9.94 -28.77 13.15
N ILE A 480 9.93 -28.45 11.84
CA ILE A 480 10.63 -29.26 10.81
C ILE A 480 11.46 -28.36 9.86
N PRO A 481 12.79 -28.53 9.75
CA PRO A 481 13.63 -27.71 8.89
C PRO A 481 13.77 -28.34 7.50
N VAL A 482 13.18 -27.74 6.47
CA VAL A 482 13.45 -28.11 5.06
C VAL A 482 13.81 -26.88 4.22
N THR A 483 14.91 -26.99 3.48
CA THR A 483 15.54 -25.94 2.68
C THR A 483 14.73 -25.58 1.43
N PHE A 484 14.29 -24.32 1.37
CA PHE A 484 13.62 -23.70 0.23
C PHE A 484 14.57 -23.45 -0.94
N LYS A 485 14.58 -24.32 -1.97
CA LYS A 485 15.22 -23.95 -3.24
C LYS A 485 14.36 -24.04 -4.49
N ASP A 486 13.23 -24.76 -4.48
CA ASP A 486 12.32 -24.80 -5.62
C ASP A 486 10.85 -24.89 -5.14
N LEU A 487 10.28 -23.79 -4.68
CA LEU A 487 8.84 -23.73 -4.37
C LEU A 487 8.17 -22.62 -5.20
N VAL A 488 7.84 -22.94 -6.44
CA VAL A 488 6.73 -22.31 -7.15
C VAL A 488 5.49 -23.06 -6.67
N ILE A 489 4.71 -22.48 -5.74
CA ILE A 489 3.37 -23.01 -5.46
C ILE A 489 2.50 -22.57 -6.65
N ASN A 490 2.55 -23.37 -7.71
CA ASN A 490 1.48 -23.39 -8.67
C ASN A 490 0.33 -24.08 -7.96
N TYR A 491 -0.82 -23.41 -7.77
CA TYR A 491 -2.03 -23.99 -7.19
C TYR A 491 -2.61 -25.16 -8.02
N THR A 492 -1.88 -25.61 -9.04
CA THR A 492 -2.17 -26.78 -9.87
C THR A 492 -1.62 -28.07 -9.28
N ASP A 493 -0.63 -28.01 -8.38
CA ASP A 493 0.03 -29.21 -7.89
C ASP A 493 -0.62 -29.63 -6.56
N TYR A 494 -1.44 -30.66 -6.69
CA TYR A 494 -2.21 -31.32 -5.65
C TYR A 494 -1.31 -31.74 -4.47
N ASP A 495 -1.25 -30.93 -3.42
CA ASP A 495 -0.54 -31.28 -2.18
C ASP A 495 -1.48 -32.09 -1.26
N PRO A 496 -1.24 -33.39 -1.05
CA PRO A 496 -2.10 -34.23 -0.21
C PRO A 496 -2.10 -33.80 1.26
N GLN A 497 -1.02 -33.16 1.75
CA GLN A 497 -0.95 -32.65 3.11
C GLN A 497 -1.86 -31.44 3.26
N LEU A 498 -1.84 -30.53 2.28
CA LEU A 498 -2.74 -29.38 2.25
C LEU A 498 -4.21 -29.81 2.16
N LYS A 499 -4.52 -30.83 1.32
CA LYS A 499 -5.86 -31.41 1.25
C LYS A 499 -6.34 -31.92 2.60
N ASN A 500 -5.50 -32.64 3.33
CA ASN A 500 -5.85 -33.19 4.64
C ASN A 500 -6.10 -32.07 5.67
N ILE A 501 -5.24 -31.05 5.72
CA ILE A 501 -5.40 -29.91 6.64
C ILE A 501 -6.70 -29.14 6.34
N MET A 502 -6.98 -28.88 5.06
CA MET A 502 -8.23 -28.23 4.66
C MET A 502 -9.44 -29.08 5.02
N ARG A 503 -9.40 -30.38 4.75
CA ARG A 503 -10.48 -31.31 5.11
C ARG A 503 -10.72 -31.34 6.63
N GLU A 504 -9.67 -31.42 7.44
CA GLU A 504 -9.78 -31.41 8.90
C GLU A 504 -10.41 -30.11 9.41
N THR A 505 -9.95 -28.96 8.89
CA THR A 505 -10.51 -27.64 9.25
C THR A 505 -12.00 -27.53 8.91
N ILE A 506 -12.38 -27.98 7.71
CA ILE A 506 -13.78 -27.99 7.26
C ILE A 506 -14.61 -28.92 8.15
N ASN A 507 -14.11 -30.12 8.46
CA ASN A 507 -14.82 -31.11 9.26
C ASN A 507 -15.01 -30.65 10.72
N GLU A 508 -14.01 -30.00 11.32
CA GLU A 508 -14.11 -29.37 12.63
C GLU A 508 -15.19 -28.27 12.63
N THR A 509 -15.22 -27.45 11.58
CA THR A 509 -16.21 -26.37 11.44
C THR A 509 -17.63 -26.92 11.33
N VAL A 510 -17.84 -27.94 10.49
CA VAL A 510 -19.13 -28.66 10.34
C VAL A 510 -19.59 -29.23 11.68
N THR A 511 -18.66 -29.79 12.45
CA THR A 511 -18.93 -30.35 13.79
C THR A 511 -19.33 -29.25 14.79
N ILE A 512 -18.58 -28.14 14.83
CA ILE A 512 -18.86 -27.00 15.72
C ILE A 512 -20.24 -26.40 15.45
N LEU A 513 -20.64 -26.34 14.18
CA LEU A 513 -21.93 -25.79 13.77
C LEU A 513 -23.08 -26.80 13.88
N GLY A 514 -22.79 -28.05 14.25
CA GLY A 514 -23.79 -29.10 14.42
C GLY A 514 -24.45 -29.54 13.11
N ILE A 515 -23.75 -29.39 11.98
CA ILE A 515 -24.27 -29.77 10.67
C ILE A 515 -24.03 -31.26 10.45
N ASP A 516 -25.06 -31.99 10.06
CA ASP A 516 -24.95 -33.43 9.79
C ASP A 516 -24.11 -33.68 8.53
N PRO A 517 -22.98 -34.42 8.61
CA PRO A 517 -22.21 -34.81 7.42
C PRO A 517 -23.01 -35.64 6.40
N ASN A 518 -24.12 -36.27 6.83
CA ASN A 518 -25.06 -36.97 5.94
C ASN A 518 -26.10 -36.04 5.29
N PHE A 519 -25.92 -34.73 5.42
CA PHE A 519 -26.75 -33.72 4.78
C PHE A 519 -27.03 -34.08 3.31
N ALA A 520 -28.33 -34.18 2.97
CA ALA A 520 -28.80 -34.61 1.65
C ALA A 520 -29.37 -33.46 0.80
N GLY A 521 -29.26 -32.21 1.28
CA GLY A 521 -29.65 -31.02 0.54
C GLY A 521 -28.56 -30.53 -0.41
N THR A 522 -28.72 -29.30 -0.90
CA THR A 522 -27.79 -28.69 -1.85
C THR A 522 -26.86 -27.70 -1.15
N ILE A 523 -25.56 -27.82 -1.44
CA ILE A 523 -24.52 -26.89 -1.00
C ILE A 523 -24.20 -25.96 -2.18
N TYR A 524 -24.37 -24.68 -1.96
CA TYR A 524 -24.09 -23.62 -2.92
C TYR A 524 -22.71 -23.03 -2.64
N ILE A 525 -21.77 -23.13 -3.59
CA ILE A 525 -20.40 -22.61 -3.43
C ILE A 525 -19.88 -21.81 -4.65
N THR A 526 -19.17 -20.70 -4.40
CA THR A 526 -18.28 -20.10 -5.43
C THR A 526 -16.88 -20.66 -5.29
N VAL A 527 -16.33 -21.13 -6.40
CA VAL A 527 -15.00 -21.76 -6.38
C VAL A 527 -14.06 -21.00 -7.30
N SER A 528 -12.88 -20.68 -6.76
CA SER A 528 -11.72 -20.21 -7.51
C SER A 528 -10.57 -21.24 -7.53
N VAL A 529 -10.63 -22.27 -6.66
CA VAL A 529 -9.63 -23.34 -6.48
C VAL A 529 -10.30 -24.71 -6.26
N THR A 530 -9.91 -25.74 -7.01
CA THR A 530 -10.54 -27.08 -7.01
C THR A 530 -10.40 -27.87 -5.70
N LEU A 531 -9.39 -27.57 -4.89
CA LEU A 531 -9.10 -28.32 -3.68
C LEU A 531 -10.20 -28.23 -2.61
N GLU A 532 -10.83 -27.05 -2.48
CA GLU A 532 -11.88 -26.80 -1.50
C GLU A 532 -13.12 -27.66 -1.77
N ILE A 533 -13.55 -27.74 -3.03
CA ILE A 533 -14.74 -28.52 -3.37
C ILE A 533 -14.52 -30.02 -3.19
N GLU A 534 -13.30 -30.50 -3.40
CA GLU A 534 -12.98 -31.91 -3.16
C GLU A 534 -13.06 -32.26 -1.67
N CYS A 535 -12.59 -31.39 -0.78
CA CYS A 535 -12.76 -31.59 0.66
C CYS A 535 -14.24 -31.61 1.05
N LEU A 536 -15.08 -30.80 0.40
CA LEU A 536 -16.51 -30.80 0.65
C LEU A 536 -17.21 -32.06 0.14
N TYR A 537 -16.81 -32.60 -1.02
CA TYR A 537 -17.33 -33.89 -1.48
C TYR A 537 -17.00 -35.03 -0.50
N ASP A 538 -15.81 -35.00 0.10
CA ASP A 538 -15.36 -36.01 1.07
C ASP A 538 -16.20 -35.99 2.34
N ILE A 539 -16.58 -34.79 2.80
CA ILE A 539 -17.30 -34.55 4.06
C ILE A 539 -18.81 -34.73 3.87
N PHE A 540 -19.37 -34.15 2.81
CA PHE A 540 -20.80 -34.20 2.50
C PHE A 540 -21.11 -35.21 1.40
N ARG A 541 -21.07 -36.50 1.77
CA ARG A 541 -21.19 -37.63 0.82
C ARG A 541 -22.57 -37.77 0.20
N SER A 542 -23.60 -37.22 0.82
CA SER A 542 -24.98 -37.29 0.35
C SER A 542 -25.47 -35.99 -0.29
N ALA A 543 -24.71 -34.90 -0.13
CA ALA A 543 -25.13 -33.59 -0.62
C ALA A 543 -25.01 -33.48 -2.13
N LYS A 544 -25.85 -32.60 -2.69
CA LYS A 544 -25.70 -32.08 -4.05
C LYS A 544 -24.96 -30.75 -3.99
N PHE A 545 -24.32 -30.37 -5.08
CA PHE A 545 -23.51 -29.16 -5.16
C PHE A 545 -23.99 -28.27 -6.30
N PHE A 546 -24.21 -26.99 -6.00
CA PHE A 546 -24.44 -25.95 -6.99
C PHE A 546 -23.20 -25.04 -7.02
N VAL A 547 -22.42 -25.15 -8.09
CA VAL A 547 -21.10 -24.54 -8.17
C VAL A 547 -21.12 -23.42 -9.18
N VAL A 548 -20.80 -22.21 -8.72
CA VAL A 548 -20.59 -21.06 -9.61
C VAL A 548 -19.10 -20.90 -9.82
N GLN A 549 -18.64 -21.24 -11.03
CA GLN A 549 -17.25 -21.09 -11.39
C GLN A 549 -16.98 -19.68 -11.92
N THR A 550 -15.99 -19.03 -11.31
CA THR A 550 -15.72 -17.60 -11.54
C THR A 550 -14.47 -17.32 -12.36
N ASN A 551 -13.61 -18.33 -12.56
CA ASN A 551 -12.40 -18.27 -13.37
C ASN A 551 -12.62 -18.91 -14.76
N ARG A 552 -11.89 -18.42 -15.78
CA ARG A 552 -11.97 -18.90 -17.17
C ARG A 552 -11.34 -20.28 -17.41
N TRP A 553 -10.75 -20.90 -16.40
CA TRP A 553 -10.03 -22.18 -16.54
C TRP A 553 -11.00 -23.33 -16.30
N ASP A 554 -11.25 -24.17 -17.30
CA ASP A 554 -12.19 -25.28 -17.18
C ASP A 554 -11.66 -26.34 -16.19
N PHE A 555 -12.30 -26.43 -15.02
CA PHE A 555 -11.98 -27.38 -13.96
C PHE A 555 -12.96 -28.57 -13.93
N THR A 556 -13.71 -28.83 -15.00
CA THR A 556 -14.70 -29.91 -15.07
C THR A 556 -14.19 -31.28 -14.64
N LYS A 557 -12.90 -31.55 -14.84
CA LYS A 557 -12.26 -32.82 -14.44
C LYS A 557 -12.12 -33.00 -12.93
N SER A 558 -12.28 -31.94 -12.14
CA SER A 558 -12.16 -31.95 -10.67
C SER A 558 -13.51 -32.02 -9.95
N TYR A 559 -14.63 -32.01 -10.68
CA TYR A 559 -15.96 -32.06 -10.10
C TYR A 559 -16.58 -33.45 -10.22
N GLU A 560 -17.24 -33.90 -9.16
CA GLU A 560 -18.10 -35.08 -9.22
C GLU A 560 -19.43 -34.71 -9.89
N MET A 561 -19.45 -34.79 -11.22
CA MET A 561 -20.58 -34.29 -12.04
C MET A 561 -21.92 -34.99 -11.78
N SER A 562 -21.93 -36.21 -11.21
CA SER A 562 -23.16 -36.91 -10.79
C SER A 562 -23.92 -36.17 -9.70
N ARG A 563 -23.22 -35.36 -8.89
CA ARG A 563 -23.77 -34.62 -7.75
C ARG A 563 -23.58 -33.11 -7.88
N THR A 564 -23.11 -32.62 -9.03
CA THR A 564 -22.73 -31.22 -9.22
C THR A 564 -23.44 -30.58 -10.40
N LYS A 565 -24.18 -29.50 -10.12
CA LYS A 565 -24.66 -28.56 -11.14
C LYS A 565 -23.66 -27.40 -11.23
N LEU A 566 -22.87 -27.41 -12.29
CA LEU A 566 -21.86 -26.38 -12.57
C LEU A 566 -22.47 -25.27 -13.43
N VAL A 567 -22.30 -24.02 -13.02
CA VAL A 567 -22.66 -22.83 -13.80
C VAL A 567 -21.42 -22.00 -14.04
N TYR A 568 -21.17 -21.68 -15.31
CA TYR A 568 -20.14 -20.75 -15.72
C TYR A 568 -20.70 -19.34 -15.72
N SER A 569 -20.03 -18.43 -15.01
CA SER A 569 -20.37 -17.03 -15.11
C SER A 569 -19.68 -16.42 -16.34
N GLU A 570 -20.46 -16.04 -17.37
CA GLU A 570 -19.92 -15.39 -18.58
C GLU A 570 -19.56 -13.91 -18.37
N TYR A 571 -20.07 -13.28 -17.30
CA TYR A 571 -19.93 -11.85 -17.04
C TYR A 571 -19.07 -11.58 -15.80
N MET A 572 -18.18 -10.58 -15.89
CA MET A 572 -17.66 -9.92 -14.70
C MET A 572 -18.80 -9.11 -14.06
N PHE A 573 -19.64 -9.76 -13.23
CA PHE A 573 -20.67 -9.07 -12.45
C PHE A 573 -19.99 -8.20 -11.37
N ALA A 574 -19.62 -6.98 -11.77
CA ALA A 574 -19.19 -5.92 -10.87
C ALA A 574 -20.31 -4.90 -10.59
N GLU A 575 -21.56 -5.21 -10.98
CA GLU A 575 -22.70 -4.32 -10.76
C GLU A 575 -23.57 -4.83 -9.61
N ASP A 576 -23.68 -3.97 -8.59
CA ASP A 576 -24.67 -3.88 -7.52
C ASP A 576 -25.65 -5.07 -7.35
N VAL A 577 -25.24 -6.10 -6.61
CA VAL A 577 -26.20 -7.03 -6.02
C VAL A 577 -26.82 -6.34 -4.80
N ALA A 578 -27.86 -5.54 -5.02
CA ALA A 578 -28.54 -4.72 -4.00
C ALA A 578 -29.23 -5.52 -2.88
N ASP A 579 -29.17 -6.86 -2.92
CA ASP A 579 -30.03 -7.77 -2.16
C ASP A 579 -29.26 -8.82 -1.32
N VAL A 580 -27.96 -8.65 -1.08
CA VAL A 580 -27.21 -9.54 -0.15
C VAL A 580 -27.51 -9.11 1.30
N PRO A 581 -28.09 -9.97 2.16
CA PRO A 581 -28.52 -9.61 3.51
C PRO A 581 -27.36 -9.41 4.49
N ILE A 582 -26.12 -9.69 4.08
CA ILE A 582 -24.93 -9.64 4.93
C ILE A 582 -23.90 -8.69 4.29
N ASN A 583 -23.70 -7.52 4.90
CA ASN A 583 -22.77 -6.47 4.46
C ASN A 583 -21.27 -6.85 4.53
N CYS A 584 -20.94 -8.13 4.76
CA CYS A 584 -19.59 -8.62 5.04
C CYS A 584 -19.02 -9.55 3.97
N ILE A 585 -19.81 -9.90 2.95
CA ILE A 585 -19.43 -10.92 1.97
C ILE A 585 -18.47 -10.31 0.91
N PRO A 586 -17.28 -10.89 0.65
CA PRO A 586 -16.40 -10.46 -0.44
C PRO A 586 -17.12 -10.45 -1.79
N HIS A 587 -16.80 -9.49 -2.68
CA HIS A 587 -17.45 -9.35 -3.99
C HIS A 587 -17.44 -10.64 -4.85
N THR A 588 -16.48 -11.54 -4.62
CA THR A 588 -16.40 -12.87 -5.27
C THR A 588 -17.59 -13.77 -4.91
N ASN A 589 -18.08 -13.66 -3.68
CA ASN A 589 -19.17 -14.46 -3.12
C ASN A 589 -20.57 -13.87 -3.40
N CYS A 590 -20.66 -12.59 -3.79
CA CYS A 590 -21.91 -12.03 -4.32
C CYS A 590 -22.41 -12.80 -5.56
N LYS A 591 -21.51 -13.47 -6.28
CA LYS A 591 -21.80 -14.23 -7.51
C LYS A 591 -22.70 -15.43 -7.32
N ILE A 592 -22.72 -16.05 -6.12
CA ILE A 592 -23.61 -17.18 -5.83
C ILE A 592 -24.91 -16.78 -5.18
N TRP A 593 -24.95 -15.60 -4.54
CA TRP A 593 -26.12 -15.17 -3.79
C TRP A 593 -27.39 -15.09 -4.65
N SER A 594 -27.28 -14.58 -5.87
CA SER A 594 -28.43 -14.52 -6.80
C SER A 594 -28.95 -15.91 -7.16
N SER A 595 -28.06 -16.88 -7.40
CA SER A 595 -28.45 -18.27 -7.69
C SER A 595 -28.99 -18.99 -6.44
N PHE A 596 -28.45 -18.70 -5.26
CA PHE A 596 -28.98 -19.20 -4.01
C PHE A 596 -30.43 -18.70 -3.82
N LYS A 597 -30.66 -17.38 -3.84
CA LYS A 597 -31.98 -16.77 -3.68
C LYS A 597 -33.04 -17.29 -4.66
N GLU A 598 -32.65 -17.58 -5.89
CA GLU A 598 -33.58 -18.03 -6.93
C GLU A 598 -33.87 -19.54 -6.87
N TYR A 599 -32.88 -20.35 -6.46
CA TYR A 599 -32.95 -21.81 -6.64
C TYR A 599 -32.84 -22.63 -5.35
N SER A 600 -32.49 -22.04 -4.21
CA SER A 600 -32.38 -22.76 -2.93
C SER A 600 -33.74 -23.14 -2.38
N VAL A 601 -33.79 -24.25 -1.64
CA VAL A 601 -34.92 -24.62 -0.79
C VAL A 601 -34.55 -24.55 0.67
N ASP A 602 -35.55 -24.50 1.56
CA ASP A 602 -35.32 -24.47 3.01
C ASP A 602 -34.47 -25.68 3.44
N GLY A 603 -33.39 -25.39 4.17
CA GLY A 603 -32.40 -26.38 4.59
C GLY A 603 -31.18 -26.50 3.68
N ASP A 604 -31.13 -25.84 2.52
CA ASP A 604 -29.92 -25.75 1.70
C ASP A 604 -28.82 -24.91 2.38
N ILE A 605 -27.56 -25.22 2.09
CA ILE A 605 -26.40 -24.57 2.70
C ILE A 605 -25.74 -23.63 1.69
N LEU A 606 -25.48 -22.39 2.11
CA LEU A 606 -24.63 -21.46 1.38
C LEU A 606 -23.21 -21.47 1.96
N TRP A 607 -22.24 -21.85 1.13
CA TRP A 607 -20.83 -21.92 1.48
C TRP A 607 -20.05 -20.72 0.95
N LEU A 608 -19.55 -19.88 1.86
CA LEU A 608 -18.81 -18.68 1.52
C LEU A 608 -17.32 -18.90 1.78
N SER A 609 -16.53 -18.97 0.71
CA SER A 609 -15.08 -19.07 0.81
C SER A 609 -14.47 -17.69 1.10
N ALA A 610 -13.63 -17.57 2.12
CA ALA A 610 -12.76 -16.40 2.27
C ALA A 610 -11.51 -16.60 1.39
N VAL A 611 -11.22 -15.64 0.53
CA VAL A 611 -9.98 -15.59 -0.26
C VAL A 611 -8.89 -14.87 0.53
#